data_AF-A0A855KCJ1-F1
#
_entry.id   AF-A0A855KCJ1-F1
#
_cell.length_a   1.000
_cell.length_b   1.000
_cell.length_c   1.000
_cell.angle_alpha   90.00
_cell.angle_beta   90.00
_cell.angle_gamma   90.00
#
_symmetry.space_group_name_H-M   'P 1'
#
loop_
_entity.id
_entity.type
_entity.pdbx_description
1 polymer ?
#
loop_
_entity_poly.entity_id
_entity_poly.type
_entity_poly.pdbx_seq_one_letter_code
_entity_poly.pdbx_strand_id
1 'polypeptide(L)'
;GLDPDEYTNPWHAAFASMAAFTVGALVPLLAMVCSPTATRVYITITATIVGLFLTGLGSALASGSGKTRPVARNIIVGMCSMTITYL
;
A
#
# COMPACT_ATOMS: atom_id res chain seq x y z
N GLY A 1 24.94 -23.76 3.57
CA GLY A 1 25.11 -22.36 3.12
C GLY A 1 23.84 -21.98 2.41
N LEU A 2 23.39 -20.73 2.52
CA LEU A 2 22.34 -20.25 1.63
C LEU A 2 22.98 -20.10 0.26
N ASP A 3 22.54 -20.90 -0.71
CA ASP A 3 23.04 -20.82 -2.08
C ASP A 3 22.69 -19.43 -2.65
N PRO A 4 23.69 -18.62 -3.04
CA PRO A 4 23.47 -17.26 -3.57
C PRO A 4 22.67 -17.23 -4.87
N ASP A 5 22.50 -18.39 -5.51
CA ASP A 5 21.84 -18.53 -6.81
C ASP A 5 20.34 -18.85 -6.69
N GLU A 6 19.82 -19.15 -5.48
CA GLU A 6 18.46 -19.70 -5.41
C GLU A 6 17.33 -18.67 -5.34
N TYR A 7 17.46 -17.49 -4.73
CA TYR A 7 16.32 -16.54 -4.71
C TYR A 7 16.74 -15.07 -4.69
N THR A 8 16.14 -14.32 -5.63
CA THR A 8 16.06 -12.85 -5.71
C THR A 8 17.14 -12.16 -6.55
N ASN A 9 17.05 -12.31 -7.88
CA ASN A 9 17.69 -11.37 -8.80
C ASN A 9 17.19 -9.94 -8.46
N PRO A 10 18.07 -9.00 -8.09
CA PRO A 10 17.68 -7.66 -7.63
C PRO A 10 16.83 -6.91 -8.65
N TRP A 11 17.00 -7.23 -9.93
CA TRP A 11 16.20 -6.67 -11.01
C TRP A 11 14.77 -7.20 -11.03
N HIS A 12 14.59 -8.50 -10.79
CA HIS A 12 13.24 -9.07 -10.63
C HIS A 12 12.51 -8.48 -9.42
N ALA A 13 13.20 -8.30 -8.29
CA ALA A 13 12.60 -7.68 -7.11
C ALA A 13 12.24 -6.21 -7.33
N ALA A 14 13.09 -5.45 -8.05
CA ALA A 14 12.81 -4.06 -8.39
C ALA A 14 11.56 -3.94 -9.27
N PHE A 15 11.46 -4.73 -10.35
CA PHE A 15 10.29 -4.72 -11.23
C PHE A 15 9.01 -5.22 -10.53
N ALA A 16 9.11 -6.27 -9.71
CA ALA A 16 7.98 -6.74 -8.92
C ALA A 16 7.48 -5.65 -7.94
N SER A 17 8.40 -4.92 -7.30
CA SER A 17 8.06 -3.82 -6.38
C SER A 17 7.44 -2.63 -7.12
N MET A 18 7.97 -2.27 -8.28
CA MET A 18 7.42 -1.19 -9.12
C MET A 18 5.99 -1.52 -9.56
N ALA A 19 5.76 -2.76 -10.02
CA ALA A 19 4.45 -3.22 -10.42
C ALA A 19 3.46 -3.22 -9.25
N ALA A 20 3.86 -3.78 -8.10
CA ALA A 20 3.03 -3.80 -6.90
C ALA A 20 2.67 -2.39 -6.41
N PHE A 21 3.62 -1.45 -6.42
CA PHE A 21 3.36 -0.06 -6.06
C PHE A 21 2.40 0.61 -7.04
N THR A 22 2.62 0.43 -8.34
CA THR A 22 1.78 1.02 -9.38
C THR A 22 0.34 0.52 -9.27
N VAL A 23 0.16 -0.79 -9.12
CA VAL A 23 -1.16 -1.41 -8.95
C VAL A 23 -1.82 -0.95 -7.64
N GLY A 24 -1.06 -0.87 -6.55
CA GLY A 24 -1.57 -0.35 -5.27
C GLY A 24 -2.00 1.12 -5.34
N ALA A 25 -1.27 1.95 -6.08
CA ALA A 25 -1.56 3.38 -6.25
C ALA A 25 -2.78 3.65 -7.16
N LEU A 26 -3.16 2.70 -8.03
CA LEU A 26 -4.36 2.83 -8.86
C LEU A 26 -5.65 2.91 -8.04
N VAL A 27 -5.72 2.22 -6.89
CA VAL A 27 -6.92 2.20 -6.04
C VAL A 27 -7.32 3.60 -5.56
N PRO A 28 -6.46 4.37 -4.85
CA PRO A 28 -6.81 5.73 -4.45
C PRO A 28 -6.93 6.70 -5.62
N LEU A 29 -6.16 6.50 -6.70
CA LEU A 29 -6.24 7.35 -7.89
C LEU A 29 -7.60 7.24 -8.57
N LEU A 30 -8.10 6.01 -8.78
CA LEU A 30 -9.44 5.76 -9.32
C LEU A 30 -10.53 6.27 -8.38
N ALA A 31 -10.38 6.06 -7.06
CA ALA A 31 -11.29 6.59 -6.07
C ALA A 31 -11.42 8.12 -6.17
N MET A 32 -10.30 8.84 -6.36
CA MET A 32 -10.31 10.29 -6.48
C MET A 32 -10.92 10.79 -7.80
N VAL A 33 -10.63 10.12 -8.92
CA VAL A 33 -11.14 10.51 -10.25
C VAL A 33 -12.64 10.28 -10.37
N CYS A 34 -13.14 9.13 -9.92
CA CYS A 34 -14.54 8.75 -10.06
C CYS A 34 -15.47 9.38 -9.02
N SER A 35 -14.92 9.99 -7.95
CA SER A 35 -15.75 10.53 -6.87
C SER A 35 -16.33 11.92 -7.17
N PRO A 36 -17.54 12.24 -6.67
CA PRO A 36 -18.13 13.58 -6.71
C PRO A 36 -17.34 14.60 -5.88
N THR A 37 -17.27 15.86 -6.32
CA THR A 37 -16.40 16.91 -5.75
C THR A 37 -16.57 17.10 -4.24
N ALA A 38 -17.79 16.93 -3.72
CA ALA A 38 -18.09 17.09 -2.30
C ALA A 38 -17.56 15.96 -1.41
N THR A 39 -17.40 14.74 -1.93
CA THR A 39 -17.02 13.53 -1.16
C THR A 39 -15.70 12.90 -1.58
N ARG A 40 -15.03 13.45 -2.62
CA ARG A 40 -13.74 12.99 -3.15
C ARG A 40 -12.72 12.63 -2.09
N VAL A 41 -12.56 13.50 -1.10
CA VAL A 41 -11.54 13.39 -0.06
C VAL A 41 -11.83 12.19 0.83
N TYR A 42 -13.04 12.13 1.38
CA TYR A 42 -13.45 11.02 2.24
C TYR A 42 -13.37 9.68 1.50
N ILE A 43 -13.85 9.62 0.25
CA ILE A 43 -13.83 8.38 -0.55
C ILE A 43 -12.38 7.94 -0.81
N THR A 44 -11.49 8.87 -1.16
CA THR A 44 -10.07 8.57 -1.40
C THR A 44 -9.36 8.09 -0.13
N ILE A 45 -9.63 8.72 1.02
CA ILE A 45 -9.10 8.30 2.31
C ILE A 45 -9.56 6.86 2.62
N THR A 46 -10.87 6.58 2.53
CA THR A 46 -11.39 5.23 2.79
C THR A 46 -10.84 4.20 1.81
N ALA A 47 -10.76 4.51 0.52
CA ALA A 47 -10.20 3.61 -0.49
C ALA A 47 -8.72 3.32 -0.21
N THR A 48 -7.95 4.31 0.24
CA THR A 48 -6.55 4.13 0.60
C THR A 48 -6.39 3.27 1.85
N ILE A 49 -7.20 3.50 2.89
CA ILE A 49 -7.18 2.69 4.12
C ILE A 49 -7.50 1.23 3.79
N VAL A 50 -8.52 1.00 2.98
CA VAL A 50 -8.89 -0.35 2.51
C VAL A 50 -7.75 -0.97 1.69
N GLY A 51 -7.14 -0.22 0.78
CA GLY A 51 -5.98 -0.66 0.00
C GLY A 51 -4.78 -1.04 0.88
N LEU A 52 -4.44 -0.20 1.86
CA LEU A 52 -3.37 -0.45 2.84
C LEU A 52 -3.66 -1.69 3.69
N PHE A 53 -4.92 -1.87 4.11
CA PHE A 53 -5.35 -3.04 4.87
C PHE A 53 -5.20 -4.33 4.05
N LEU A 54 -5.72 -4.35 2.82
CA LEU A 54 -5.63 -5.52 1.93
C LEU A 54 -4.17 -5.85 1.57
N THR A 55 -3.36 -4.84 1.26
CA THR A 55 -1.94 -5.02 0.91
C THR A 55 -1.13 -5.46 2.13
N GLY A 56 -1.43 -4.90 3.31
CA GLY A 56 -0.84 -5.27 4.59
C GLY A 56 -1.17 -6.71 4.99
N LEU A 57 -2.41 -7.15 4.75
CA LEU A 57 -2.84 -8.54 4.95
C LEU A 57 -2.13 -9.51 4.02
N GLY A 58 -2.06 -9.22 2.72
CA GLY A 58 -1.32 -10.06 1.76
C GLY A 58 0.15 -10.23 2.15
N SER A 59 0.78 -9.13 2.62
CA SER A 59 2.16 -9.14 3.11
C SER A 59 2.33 -9.92 4.43
N ALA A 60 1.32 -9.92 5.30
CA ALA A 60 1.32 -10.66 6.54
C ALA A 60 1.17 -12.17 6.29
N LEU A 61 0.26 -12.55 5.39
CA LEU A 61 0.04 -13.94 4.98
C LEU A 61 1.28 -14.55 4.32
N ALA A 62 1.92 -13.82 3.41
CA ALA A 62 3.13 -14.28 2.72
C ALA A 62 4.35 -14.43 3.63
N SER A 63 4.35 -13.77 4.81
CA SER A 63 5.54 -13.65 5.66
C SER A 63 5.50 -14.46 6.95
N GLY A 64 4.37 -15.11 7.28
CA GLY A 64 4.25 -16.02 8.44
C GLY A 64 4.52 -15.41 9.83
N SER A 65 4.61 -14.08 9.94
CA SER A 65 5.07 -13.36 11.13
C SER A 65 4.10 -12.24 11.50
N GLY A 66 3.92 -11.99 12.80
CA GLY A 66 3.00 -11.00 13.38
C GLY A 66 3.27 -9.57 12.91
N LYS A 67 2.65 -9.19 11.78
CA LYS A 67 2.88 -7.93 11.05
C LYS A 67 1.94 -6.78 11.46
N THR A 68 1.21 -6.90 12.57
CA THR A 68 0.18 -5.93 12.98
C THR A 68 0.75 -4.54 13.28
N ARG A 69 1.93 -4.47 13.93
CA ARG A 69 2.62 -3.20 14.22
C ARG A 69 3.03 -2.42 12.95
N PRO A 70 3.70 -3.04 11.96
CA PRO A 70 4.01 -2.39 10.68
C PRO A 70 2.78 -1.85 9.94
N VAL A 71 1.67 -2.62 9.91
CA VAL A 71 0.43 -2.20 9.25
C VAL A 71 -0.17 -0.97 9.94
N ALA A 72 -0.25 -0.97 11.27
CA ALA A 72 -0.73 0.19 12.03
C ALA A 72 0.14 1.43 11.78
N ARG A 73 1.46 1.29 11.72
CA ARG A 73 2.37 2.40 11.40
C ARG A 73 2.08 2.99 10.02
N ASN A 74 1.89 2.15 9.01
CA ASN A 74 1.59 2.62 7.65
C ASN A 74 0.25 3.36 7.59
N ILE A 75 -0.78 2.87 8.31
CA ILE A 75 -2.08 3.55 8.38
C ILE A 75 -1.93 4.93 9.03
N ILE A 76 -1.22 5.02 10.17
CA ILE A 76 -1.01 6.29 10.88
C ILE A 76 -0.25 7.29 10.00
N VAL A 77 0.85 6.87 9.37
CA VAL A 77 1.63 7.75 8.49
C VAL A 77 0.80 8.18 7.28
N GLY A 78 0.04 7.26 6.68
CA GLY A 78 -0.86 7.57 5.56
C GLY A 78 -1.92 8.60 5.94
N MET A 79 -2.56 8.44 7.10
CA MET A 79 -3.52 9.42 7.63
C MET A 79 -2.86 10.78 7.88
N CYS A 80 -1.70 10.82 8.53
CA CYS A 80 -0.97 12.07 8.77
C CYS A 80 -0.62 12.79 7.46
N SER A 81 -0.09 12.07 6.46
CA SER A 81 0.21 12.64 5.14
C SER A 81 -1.03 13.23 4.48
N MET A 82 -2.17 12.54 4.54
CA MET A 82 -3.43 13.04 3.97
C MET A 82 -3.91 14.30 4.68
N THR A 83 -3.84 14.34 6.02
CA THR A 83 -4.18 15.53 6.80
C THR A 83 -3.27 16.71 6.43
N ILE A 84 -1.96 16.50 6.33
CA ILE A 84 -1.00 17.54 5.91
C ILE A 84 -1.27 18.02 4.49
N THR A 85 -1.65 17.13 3.57
CA THR A 85 -1.92 17.50 2.18
C THR A 85 -3.22 18.31 2.03
N TYR A 86 -4.13 18.17 2.99
CA TYR A 86 -5.46 18.79 2.94
C TYR A 86 -5.58 20.07 3.77
N LEU A 87 -4.75 20.23 4.81
CA LEU A 87 -4.60 21.48 5.56
C LEU A 87 -3.82 22.52 4.74
#